data_AF-A0A952J946-F1
#
_entry.id   AF-A0A952J946-F1
#
_cell.length_a   1.000
_cell.length_b   1.000
_cell.length_c   1.000
_cell.angle_alpha   90.00
_cell.angle_beta   90.00
_cell.angle_gamma   90.00
#
_symmetry.space_group_name_H-M   'P 1'
#
loop_
_entity.id
_entity.type
_entity.pdbx_description
1 polymer ?
#
loop_
_entity_poly.entity_id
_entity_poly.type
_entity_poly.pdbx_seq_one_letter_code
_entity_poly.pdbx_strand_id
1 'polypeptide(L)'
;MQNQKYFSWKRQLVVAICTFLFIGLLYFLIPGYRWAVEEIGFRNLNLVNKIEEKRKSENLPPLNVHEKRAFKIEGYYYLQLLNTSTPQDAVILLPPRSVTHGTRHEFVNSSEWVAYFIYPRLCIGYDERFKNPELYSKVTHVAIVNGWGYEFLKYPIEKKEEEAVLPIEKPKQ
;
A
#
# COMPACT_ATOMS: atom_id res chain seq x y z
N MET A 1 11.72 46.17 28.56
CA MET A 1 12.05 46.25 27.12
C MET A 1 13.31 45.43 26.88
N GLN A 2 13.22 44.42 26.00
CA GLN A 2 14.29 43.68 25.31
C GLN A 2 15.43 43.02 26.14
N ASN A 3 15.19 41.78 26.55
CA ASN A 3 16.26 40.80 26.73
C ASN A 3 16.70 40.28 25.35
N GLN A 4 17.80 40.81 24.81
CA GLN A 4 18.40 40.28 23.59
C GLN A 4 19.07 38.93 23.90
N LYS A 5 18.44 37.84 23.44
CA LYS A 5 19.03 36.51 23.37
C LYS A 5 20.32 36.60 22.55
N TYR A 6 21.49 36.52 23.19
CA TYR A 6 22.76 36.29 22.51
C TYR A 6 22.77 34.88 21.91
N PHE A 7 22.23 34.77 20.71
CA PHE A 7 22.16 33.58 19.89
C PHE A 7 23.54 33.33 19.26
N SER A 8 24.40 32.60 19.97
CA SER A 8 25.79 32.33 19.55
C SER A 8 25.85 31.28 18.44
N TRP A 9 26.23 31.70 17.24
CA TRP A 9 26.42 30.85 16.06
C TRP A 9 27.42 29.71 16.29
N LYS A 10 28.45 29.92 17.12
CA LYS A 10 29.42 28.88 17.50
C LYS A 10 28.76 27.74 18.27
N ARG A 11 27.82 28.04 19.18
CA ARG A 11 27.07 27.01 19.92
C ARG A 11 26.14 26.22 18.99
N GLN A 12 25.53 26.89 18.01
CA GLN A 12 24.69 26.22 17.01
C GLN A 12 25.51 25.29 16.10
N LEU A 13 26.70 25.73 15.68
CA LEU A 13 27.61 24.88 14.91
C LEU A 13 28.00 23.62 15.67
N VAL A 14 28.38 23.75 16.94
CA VAL A 14 28.71 22.59 17.78
C VAL A 14 27.51 21.66 17.94
N VAL A 15 26.33 22.21 18.24
CA VAL A 15 25.10 21.41 18.34
C VAL A 15 24.80 20.71 17.02
N ALA A 16 24.88 21.40 15.89
CA ALA A 16 24.63 20.83 14.57
C ALA A 16 25.61 19.68 14.24
N ILE A 17 26.90 19.85 14.57
CA ILE A 17 27.91 18.80 14.39
C ILE A 17 27.59 17.59 15.28
N CYS A 18 27.30 17.81 16.57
CA CYS A 18 26.91 16.74 17.48
C CYS A 18 25.64 16.02 17.00
N THR A 19 24.65 16.74 16.49
CA THR A 19 23.44 16.17 15.91
C THR A 19 23.75 15.35 14.65
N PHE A 20 24.59 15.85 13.74
CA PHE A 20 24.99 15.12 12.54
C PHE A 20 25.73 13.82 12.88
N LEU A 21 26.66 13.88 13.84
CA LEU A 21 27.37 12.72 14.33
C LEU A 21 26.42 11.71 14.99
N PHE A 22 25.45 12.19 15.76
CA PHE A 22 24.44 11.33 16.37
C PHE A 22 23.55 10.66 15.32
N ILE A 23 23.09 11.39 14.30
CA ILE A 23 22.32 10.82 13.19
C ILE A 23 23.16 9.78 12.42
N GLY A 24 24.43 10.09 12.14
CA GLY A 24 25.36 9.14 11.53
C GLY A 24 25.55 7.88 12.38
N LEU A 25 25.70 8.03 13.68
CA LEU A 25 25.79 6.92 14.62
C LEU A 25 24.51 6.06 14.60
N LEU A 26 23.32 6.68 14.62
CA LEU A 26 22.05 5.97 14.51
C LEU A 26 21.93 5.19 13.20
N TYR A 27 22.39 5.77 12.08
CA TYR A 27 22.43 5.10 10.78
C TYR A 27 23.28 3.82 10.83
N PHE A 28 24.44 3.86 11.47
CA PHE A 28 25.32 2.68 11.56
C PHE A 28 24.87 1.65 12.59
N LEU A 29 24.36 2.08 13.73
CA LEU A 29 24.03 1.19 14.85
C LEU A 29 22.67 0.52 14.73
N ILE A 30 21.69 1.17 14.08
CA ILE A 30 20.32 0.67 14.02
C ILE A 30 20.04 0.21 12.59
N PRO A 31 19.90 -1.12 12.35
CA PRO A 31 19.67 -1.67 11.02
C PRO A 31 18.47 -1.06 10.30
N GLY A 32 17.43 -0.67 11.05
CA GLY A 32 16.24 -0.02 10.50
C GLY A 32 16.51 1.32 9.80
N TYR A 33 17.43 2.14 10.33
CA TYR A 33 17.78 3.41 9.70
C TYR A 33 18.60 3.20 8.42
N ARG A 34 19.54 2.25 8.45
CA ARG A 34 20.29 1.87 7.25
C ARG A 34 19.34 1.35 6.16
N TRP A 35 18.46 0.43 6.51
CA TRP A 35 17.44 -0.11 5.61
C TRP A 35 16.56 1.00 5.03
N ALA A 36 16.07 1.94 5.84
CA ALA A 36 15.23 3.03 5.35
C ALA A 36 15.95 3.92 4.32
N VAL A 37 17.23 4.23 4.53
CA VAL A 37 18.00 5.07 3.61
C VAL A 37 18.39 4.32 2.35
N GLU A 38 18.94 3.11 2.48
CA GLU A 38 19.46 2.33 1.35
C GLU A 38 18.32 1.74 0.50
N GLU A 39 17.31 1.13 1.13
CA GLU A 39 16.24 0.42 0.43
C GLU A 39 15.09 1.35 0.03
N ILE A 40 14.51 2.09 0.99
CA ILE A 40 13.36 2.97 0.67
C ILE A 40 13.81 4.19 -0.13
N GLY A 41 14.94 4.80 0.25
CA GLY A 41 15.47 6.00 -0.38
C GLY A 41 16.16 5.72 -1.71
N PHE A 42 17.40 5.21 -1.65
CA PHE A 42 18.28 5.14 -2.82
C PHE A 42 17.86 4.06 -3.82
N ARG A 43 17.54 2.84 -3.39
CA ARG A 43 17.19 1.76 -4.33
C ARG A 43 15.96 2.10 -5.17
N ASN A 44 14.91 2.62 -4.54
CA ASN A 44 13.69 3.02 -5.23
C ASN A 44 13.93 4.20 -6.19
N LEU A 45 14.70 5.21 -5.77
CA LEU A 45 15.03 6.34 -6.63
C LEU A 45 15.83 5.89 -7.86
N ASN A 46 16.83 5.04 -7.67
CA ASN A 46 17.65 4.51 -8.75
C ASN A 46 16.83 3.67 -9.73
N LEU A 47 15.89 2.86 -9.23
CA LEU A 47 14.99 2.07 -10.08
C LEU A 47 14.08 2.97 -10.93
N VAL A 48 13.48 4.00 -10.33
CA VAL A 48 12.63 4.97 -11.07
C VAL A 48 13.45 5.73 -12.11
N ASN A 49 14.64 6.22 -11.75
CA ASN A 49 15.50 6.95 -12.67
C ASN A 49 15.92 6.08 -13.87
N LYS A 50 16.31 4.83 -13.62
CA LYS A 50 16.68 3.88 -14.68
C LYS A 50 15.53 3.64 -15.67
N ILE A 51 14.30 3.55 -15.17
CA ILE A 51 13.11 3.36 -16.02
C ILE A 51 12.81 4.64 -16.81
N GLU A 52 12.90 5.82 -16.18
CA GLU A 52 12.70 7.09 -16.88
C GLU A 52 13.76 7.34 -17.96
N GLU A 53 15.03 7.00 -17.70
CA GLU A 53 16.11 7.07 -18.69
C GLU A 53 15.86 6.15 -19.89
N LYS A 54 15.46 4.89 -19.63
CA LYS A 54 15.10 3.94 -20.70
C LYS A 54 13.95 4.49 -21.55
N ARG A 55 12.89 5.01 -20.93
CA ARG A 55 11.75 5.58 -21.64
C ARG A 55 12.14 6.80 -22.48
N LYS A 56 13.02 7.67 -21.97
CA LYS A 56 13.58 8.78 -22.76
C LYS A 56 14.33 8.28 -24.00
N SER A 57 15.14 7.23 -23.87
CA SER A 57 15.86 6.64 -25.01
C SER A 57 14.93 6.04 -26.07
N GLU A 58 13.75 5.56 -25.64
CA GLU A 58 12.71 4.98 -26.50
C GLU A 58 11.65 6.00 -26.97
N ASN A 59 11.85 7.30 -26.71
CA ASN A 59 10.87 8.37 -27.00
C ASN A 59 9.47 8.13 -26.39
N LEU A 60 9.41 7.45 -25.24
CA LEU A 60 8.18 7.20 -24.49
C LEU A 60 7.89 8.35 -23.51
N PRO A 61 6.62 8.62 -23.20
CA PRO A 61 6.25 9.62 -22.21
C PRO A 61 6.79 9.26 -20.82
N PRO A 62 7.06 10.27 -19.96
CA PRO A 62 7.51 10.04 -18.59
C PRO A 62 6.46 9.26 -17.79
N LEU A 63 6.92 8.58 -16.73
CA LEU A 63 6.03 7.81 -15.87
C LEU A 63 4.96 8.70 -15.23
N ASN A 64 3.71 8.29 -15.32
CA ASN A 64 2.61 8.93 -14.62
C ASN A 64 2.65 8.56 -13.12
N VAL A 65 1.82 9.24 -12.31
CA VAL A 65 1.78 9.04 -10.85
C VAL A 65 1.38 7.61 -10.47
N HIS A 66 0.45 6.98 -11.19
CA HIS A 66 0.01 5.60 -10.96
C HIS A 66 1.10 4.58 -11.29
N GLU A 67 1.82 4.75 -12.39
CA GLU A 67 2.95 3.90 -12.75
C GLU A 67 4.08 4.03 -11.72
N LYS A 68 4.39 5.25 -11.27
CA LYS A 68 5.37 5.49 -10.19
C LYS A 68 4.97 4.81 -8.89
N ARG A 69 3.67 4.78 -8.57
CA ARG A 69 3.14 4.08 -7.39
C ARG A 69 3.20 2.56 -7.57
N ALA A 70 2.92 2.05 -8.75
CA ALA A 70 3.02 0.62 -9.06
C ALA A 70 4.42 0.05 -8.86
N PHE A 71 5.47 0.84 -9.09
CA PHE A 71 6.85 0.42 -8.78
C PHE A 71 7.19 0.41 -7.27
N LYS A 72 6.45 1.17 -6.46
CA LYS A 72 6.75 1.36 -5.03
C LYS A 72 5.85 0.51 -4.13
N ILE A 73 4.63 0.24 -4.57
CA ILE A 73 3.58 -0.41 -3.78
C ILE A 73 3.28 -1.73 -4.46
N GLU A 74 3.56 -2.82 -3.76
CA GLU A 74 3.19 -4.16 -4.19
C GLU A 74 1.67 -4.23 -4.37
N GLY A 75 1.19 -4.85 -5.46
CA GLY A 75 -0.24 -5.00 -5.69
C GLY A 75 -1.00 -3.71 -5.98
N TYR A 76 -0.31 -2.60 -6.31
CA TYR A 76 -0.93 -1.28 -6.50
C TYR A 76 -2.17 -1.30 -7.42
N TYR A 77 -2.11 -2.03 -8.53
CA TYR A 77 -3.23 -2.11 -9.47
C TYR A 77 -4.44 -2.82 -8.87
N TYR A 78 -4.24 -3.86 -8.06
CA TYR A 78 -5.31 -4.55 -7.37
C TYR A 78 -5.90 -3.67 -6.25
N LEU A 79 -5.05 -2.91 -5.53
CA LEU A 79 -5.52 -1.88 -4.58
C LEU A 79 -6.32 -0.78 -5.28
N GLN A 80 -5.95 -0.38 -6.50
CA GLN A 80 -6.76 0.51 -7.32
C GLN A 80 -8.08 -0.14 -7.71
N LEU A 81 -8.08 -1.41 -8.12
CA LEU A 81 -9.29 -2.14 -8.48
C LEU A 81 -10.29 -2.16 -7.31
N LEU A 82 -9.83 -2.42 -6.09
CA LEU A 82 -10.64 -2.31 -4.87
C LEU A 82 -11.25 -0.91 -4.72
N ASN A 83 -10.46 0.13 -4.95
CA ASN A 83 -10.91 1.52 -4.83
C ASN A 83 -11.87 1.98 -5.94
N THR A 84 -11.67 1.53 -7.17
CA THR A 84 -12.48 1.97 -8.32
C THR A 84 -13.78 1.18 -8.47
N SER A 85 -13.80 -0.07 -8.02
CA SER A 85 -14.93 -0.99 -8.20
C SER A 85 -15.89 -1.04 -7.00
N THR A 86 -15.66 -0.24 -5.96
CA THR A 86 -16.51 -0.24 -4.75
C THR A 86 -16.82 1.18 -4.28
N PRO A 87 -17.98 1.43 -3.63
CA PRO A 87 -18.29 2.71 -3.02
C PRO A 87 -17.42 2.98 -1.78
N GLN A 88 -17.43 4.22 -1.27
CA GLN A 88 -16.56 4.64 -0.16
C GLN A 88 -16.87 3.94 1.18
N ASP A 89 -18.13 3.57 1.41
CA ASP A 89 -18.63 2.89 2.61
C ASP A 89 -18.55 1.36 2.52
N ALA A 90 -17.93 0.83 1.46
CA ALA A 90 -17.81 -0.61 1.25
C ALA A 90 -17.01 -1.29 2.36
N VAL A 91 -17.52 -2.45 2.79
CA VAL A 91 -16.76 -3.44 3.56
C VAL A 91 -16.45 -4.62 2.64
N ILE A 92 -15.17 -4.85 2.39
CA ILE A 92 -14.68 -5.81 1.40
C ILE A 92 -14.13 -7.07 2.09
N LEU A 93 -14.60 -8.24 1.68
CA LEU A 93 -14.03 -9.52 2.09
C LEU A 93 -12.81 -9.85 1.24
N LEU A 94 -11.67 -10.02 1.90
CA LEU A 94 -10.40 -10.39 1.29
C LEU A 94 -10.20 -11.92 1.30
N PRO A 95 -9.51 -12.49 0.29
CA PRO A 95 -9.19 -13.90 0.23
C PRO A 95 -8.38 -14.42 1.44
N PRO A 96 -8.49 -15.73 1.73
CA PRO A 96 -7.66 -16.37 2.74
C PRO A 96 -6.23 -16.53 2.25
N ARG A 97 -5.32 -16.71 3.20
CA ARG A 97 -3.89 -16.96 2.93
C ARG A 97 -3.64 -18.16 2.01
N SER A 98 -4.49 -19.18 2.07
CA SER A 98 -4.36 -20.37 1.24
C SER A 98 -4.48 -20.10 -0.27
N VAL A 99 -5.11 -18.98 -0.66
CA VAL A 99 -5.32 -18.60 -2.07
C VAL A 99 -4.23 -17.65 -2.57
N THR A 100 -3.67 -16.84 -1.67
CA THR A 100 -2.78 -15.72 -2.00
C THR A 100 -1.31 -15.99 -1.72
N HIS A 101 -0.99 -16.93 -0.82
CA HIS A 101 0.39 -17.21 -0.43
C HIS A 101 1.24 -17.68 -1.62
N GLY A 102 2.43 -17.08 -1.78
CA GLY A 102 3.30 -17.36 -2.92
C GLY A 102 2.81 -16.80 -4.27
N THR A 103 1.74 -16.00 -4.27
CA THR A 103 1.22 -15.30 -5.46
C THR A 103 1.52 -13.81 -5.37
N ARG A 104 1.31 -13.07 -6.46
CA ARG A 104 1.41 -11.60 -6.47
C ARG A 104 0.43 -10.88 -5.54
N HIS A 105 -0.51 -11.60 -4.93
CA HIS A 105 -1.55 -11.08 -4.04
C HIS A 105 -1.27 -11.37 -2.56
N GLU A 106 -0.06 -11.80 -2.20
CA GLU A 106 0.30 -12.08 -0.81
C GLU A 106 0.12 -10.87 0.12
N PHE A 107 0.28 -9.65 -0.40
CA PHE A 107 0.02 -8.40 0.32
C PHE A 107 -1.41 -8.30 0.89
N VAL A 108 -2.38 -9.01 0.29
CA VAL A 108 -3.80 -9.02 0.70
C VAL A 108 -3.99 -9.73 2.05
N ASN A 109 -2.99 -10.48 2.51
CA ASN A 109 -3.04 -11.23 3.75
C ASN A 109 -3.03 -10.38 5.02
N SER A 110 -2.67 -9.10 4.92
CA SER A 110 -2.86 -8.13 6.01
C SER A 110 -4.00 -7.18 5.65
N SER A 111 -5.15 -7.41 6.29
CA SER A 111 -6.32 -6.56 6.13
C SER A 111 -6.04 -5.12 6.58
N GLU A 112 -5.21 -4.92 7.61
CA GLU A 112 -4.81 -3.59 8.09
C GLU A 112 -3.96 -2.84 7.06
N TRP A 113 -3.01 -3.53 6.43
CA TRP A 113 -2.20 -2.95 5.38
C TRP A 113 -3.04 -2.58 4.17
N VAL A 114 -3.96 -3.45 3.73
CA VAL A 114 -4.89 -3.15 2.64
C VAL A 114 -5.78 -1.97 2.99
N ALA A 115 -6.38 -1.95 4.20
CA ALA A 115 -7.26 -0.89 4.68
C ALA A 115 -6.60 0.50 4.62
N TYR A 116 -5.30 0.58 4.91
CA TYR A 116 -4.53 1.83 4.80
C TYR A 116 -4.56 2.41 3.36
N PHE A 117 -4.49 1.57 2.33
CA PHE A 117 -4.47 2.03 0.93
C PHE A 117 -5.86 2.25 0.31
N ILE A 118 -6.91 1.65 0.89
CA ILE A 118 -8.28 1.73 0.35
C ILE A 118 -9.22 2.64 1.17
N TYR A 119 -8.71 3.27 2.23
CA TYR A 119 -9.47 4.19 3.07
C TYR A 119 -10.25 5.22 2.22
N PRO A 120 -11.54 5.49 2.51
CA PRO A 120 -12.29 5.16 3.73
C PRO A 120 -12.93 3.77 3.79
N ARG A 121 -12.70 2.91 2.80
CA ARG A 121 -13.29 1.56 2.77
C ARG A 121 -12.71 0.70 3.87
N LEU A 122 -13.52 -0.22 4.37
CA LEU A 122 -13.08 -1.24 5.31
C LEU A 122 -12.87 -2.56 4.58
N CYS A 123 -12.04 -3.41 5.15
CA CYS A 123 -11.88 -4.77 4.67
C CYS A 123 -11.60 -5.74 5.81
N ILE A 124 -11.85 -7.01 5.56
CA ILE A 124 -11.60 -8.09 6.51
C ILE A 124 -11.07 -9.31 5.77
N GLY A 125 -10.00 -9.92 6.29
CA GLY A 125 -9.50 -11.19 5.77
C GLY A 125 -10.48 -12.32 6.06
N TYR A 126 -10.68 -13.24 5.11
CA TYR A 126 -11.52 -14.42 5.36
C TYR A 126 -11.02 -15.24 6.56
N ASP A 127 -9.71 -15.32 6.76
CA ASP A 127 -9.08 -15.99 7.91
C ASP A 127 -9.37 -15.30 9.25
N GLU A 128 -9.78 -14.02 9.21
CA GLU A 128 -10.03 -13.18 10.39
C GLU A 128 -11.51 -13.06 10.74
N ARG A 129 -12.40 -13.67 9.94
CA ARG A 129 -13.86 -13.57 10.09
C ARG A 129 -14.38 -13.87 11.49
N PHE A 130 -13.74 -14.80 12.21
CA PHE A 130 -14.13 -15.17 13.57
C PHE A 130 -13.58 -14.22 14.64
N LYS A 131 -12.53 -13.46 14.34
CA LYS A 131 -11.96 -12.47 15.26
C LYS A 131 -12.82 -11.20 15.30
N ASN A 132 -13.44 -10.84 14.17
CA ASN A 132 -14.27 -9.65 14.06
C ASN A 132 -15.60 -9.96 13.33
N PRO A 133 -16.50 -10.73 13.98
CA PRO A 133 -17.75 -11.17 13.35
C PRO A 133 -18.69 -10.01 13.02
N GLU A 134 -18.67 -8.93 13.81
CA GLU A 134 -19.47 -7.73 13.54
C GLU A 134 -19.08 -7.08 12.22
N LEU A 135 -17.78 -6.94 11.94
CA LEU A 135 -17.31 -6.39 10.67
C LEU A 135 -17.61 -7.37 9.52
N TYR A 136 -17.41 -8.67 9.74
CA TYR A 136 -17.73 -9.70 8.74
C TYR A 136 -19.20 -9.69 8.32
N SER A 137 -20.13 -9.48 9.26
CA SER A 137 -21.57 -9.39 8.93
C SER A 137 -21.95 -8.19 8.07
N LYS A 138 -21.08 -7.16 8.01
CA LYS A 138 -21.28 -5.93 7.22
C LYS A 138 -20.65 -6.01 5.84
N VAL A 139 -20.05 -7.13 5.46
CA VAL A 139 -19.42 -7.31 4.15
C VAL A 139 -20.45 -7.07 3.05
N THR A 140 -20.10 -6.18 2.13
CA THR A 140 -20.92 -5.79 0.98
C THR A 140 -20.31 -6.26 -0.34
N HIS A 141 -18.98 -6.40 -0.39
CA HIS A 141 -18.23 -6.77 -1.59
C HIS A 141 -17.24 -7.88 -1.28
N VAL A 142 -16.89 -8.66 -2.29
CA VAL A 142 -15.85 -9.69 -2.23
C VAL A 142 -14.76 -9.37 -3.23
N ALA A 143 -13.52 -9.40 -2.74
CA ALA A 143 -12.31 -9.33 -3.55
C ALA A 143 -12.01 -10.73 -4.09
N ILE A 144 -12.06 -10.87 -5.41
CA ILE A 144 -11.81 -12.11 -6.12
C ILE A 144 -10.32 -12.17 -6.50
N VAL A 145 -9.69 -13.29 -6.17
CA VAL A 145 -8.30 -13.61 -6.51
C VAL A 145 -8.23 -15.08 -6.90
N ASN A 146 -7.63 -15.37 -8.05
CA ASN A 146 -7.48 -16.72 -8.60
C ASN A 146 -8.81 -17.50 -8.64
N GLY A 147 -9.92 -16.79 -8.91
CA GLY A 147 -11.25 -17.37 -8.95
C GLY A 147 -11.88 -17.72 -7.58
N TRP A 148 -11.17 -17.50 -6.46
CA TRP A 148 -11.77 -17.54 -5.13
C TRP A 148 -12.64 -16.30 -4.91
N GLY A 149 -13.79 -16.45 -4.27
CA GLY A 149 -14.67 -15.34 -3.92
C GLY A 149 -16.02 -15.39 -4.65
N TYR A 150 -16.08 -16.08 -5.79
CA TYR A 150 -17.32 -16.24 -6.56
C TYR A 150 -18.41 -17.00 -5.79
N GLU A 151 -18.03 -17.87 -4.85
CA GLU A 151 -18.94 -18.65 -4.01
C GLU A 151 -19.76 -17.79 -3.03
N PHE A 152 -19.34 -16.56 -2.77
CA PHE A 152 -20.06 -15.65 -1.87
C PHE A 152 -21.10 -14.78 -2.58
N LEU A 153 -21.12 -14.80 -3.92
CA LEU A 153 -22.03 -13.98 -4.70
C LEU A 153 -23.42 -14.62 -4.75
N LYS A 154 -24.47 -13.82 -4.54
CA LYS A 154 -25.86 -14.29 -4.53
C LYS A 154 -26.51 -14.28 -5.92
N TYR A 155 -25.73 -14.14 -6.98
CA TYR A 155 -26.21 -14.05 -8.36
C TYR A 155 -25.25 -14.76 -9.33
N PRO A 156 -25.77 -15.30 -10.44
CA PRO A 156 -24.94 -15.97 -11.44
C PRO A 156 -24.06 -14.96 -12.18
N ILE A 157 -22.84 -15.40 -12.52
CA ILE A 157 -21.89 -14.62 -13.31
C ILE A 157 -21.55 -15.39 -14.58
N GLU A 158 -21.72 -14.71 -15.72
CA GLU A 158 -21.48 -15.29 -17.05
C GLU A 158 -19.98 -15.46 -17.34
N LYS A 159 -19.15 -14.51 -16.89
CA LYS A 159 -17.71 -14.52 -17.10
C LYS A 159 -16.96 -14.42 -15.78
N LYS A 160 -16.24 -15.48 -15.43
CA LYS A 160 -15.35 -15.51 -14.26
C LYS A 160 -13.96 -15.05 -14.68
N GLU A 161 -13.51 -13.96 -14.08
CA GLU A 161 -12.16 -13.42 -14.20
C GLU A 161 -11.33 -13.86 -13.00
N GLU A 162 -10.01 -13.94 -13.17
CA GLU A 162 -9.12 -14.34 -12.06
C GLU A 162 -9.08 -13.28 -10.96
N GLU A 163 -9.23 -12.01 -11.33
CA GLU A 163 -9.22 -10.86 -10.44
C GLU A 163 -10.42 -9.98 -10.70
N ALA A 164 -11.23 -9.76 -9.67
CA ALA A 164 -12.38 -8.87 -9.73
C ALA A 164 -12.72 -8.37 -8.32
N VAL A 165 -13.56 -7.35 -8.23
CA VAL A 165 -14.14 -6.94 -6.95
C VAL A 165 -15.62 -6.70 -7.21
N LEU A 166 -16.47 -7.51 -6.58
CA LEU A 166 -17.88 -7.58 -6.91
C LEU A 166 -18.74 -7.46 -5.65
N PRO A 167 -19.91 -6.82 -5.72
CA PRO A 167 -20.84 -6.81 -4.60
C PRO A 167 -21.40 -8.22 -4.37
N ILE A 168 -21.67 -8.58 -3.12
CA ILE A 168 -22.31 -9.86 -2.77
C ILE A 168 -23.72 -9.95 -3.36
N GLU A 169 -24.43 -8.82 -3.31
CA GLU A 169 -25.78 -8.68 -3.83
C GLU A 169 -25.75 -7.99 -5.19
N LYS A 170 -26.65 -8.39 -6.09
CA LYS A 170 -26.71 -7.77 -7.42
C LYS A 170 -27.06 -6.28 -7.24
N PRO A 171 -26.30 -5.35 -7.85
CA PRO A 171 -26.64 -3.94 -7.80
C PRO A 171 -28.05 -3.75 -8.39
N LYS A 172 -28.89 -2.98 -7.70
CA LYS A 172 -30.17 -2.54 -8.26
C LYS A 172 -29.83 -1.56 -9.39
N GLN A 173 -30.24 -1.90 -10.61
CA GLN A 173 -30.14 -1.03 -11.78
C GLN A 173 -31.02 0.21 -11.62
#